data_AF-A0A352AI13-F1
#
_entry.id   AF-A0A352AI13-F1
#
_cell.length_a   1.000
_cell.length_b   1.000
_cell.length_c   1.000
_cell.angle_alpha   90.00
_cell.angle_beta   90.00
_cell.angle_gamma   90.00
#
_symmetry.space_group_name_H-M   'P 1'
#
loop_
_entity.id
_entity.type
_entity.pdbx_description
1 polymer ?
#
loop_
_entity_poly.entity_id
_entity_poly.type
_entity_poly.pdbx_seq_one_letter_code
_entity_poly.pdbx_strand_id
1 'polypeptide(L)'
;MNQELCQISVANLTEQSLKDWLKQQAQNQNYQFPYLLAHAEDGVIWGHFDIDSGTLTTAREVFPECNFPELRLKTLQQCRVFGEAGEFLLWNSNGEWRSRLILQSKVSELIAQEQIGLIPEPQILWGTHGKTNSNFTLLSDGSQGLKHAVPIDIEESYFSQDKTKLYRPVRLEVNHYFCYDSDGVARIFISRLVSLKKEKI
;
A
#
# COMPACT_ATOMS: atom_id res chain seq x y z
N MET A 1 18.31 -15.92 -4.41
CA MET A 1 17.85 -14.55 -4.68
C MET A 1 16.62 -14.13 -3.87
N ASN A 2 15.43 -14.76 -4.00
CA ASN A 2 14.25 -14.33 -3.19
C ASN A 2 14.51 -14.31 -1.67
N GLN A 3 15.28 -15.26 -1.15
CA GLN A 3 15.56 -15.39 0.28
C GLN A 3 16.44 -14.26 0.86
N GLU A 4 17.22 -13.54 0.03
CA GLU A 4 18.13 -12.48 0.52
C GLU A 4 17.46 -11.12 0.63
N LEU A 5 16.36 -10.92 -0.10
CA LEU A 5 15.59 -9.67 -0.11
C LEU A 5 14.47 -9.64 0.91
N CYS A 6 13.99 -10.82 1.33
CA CYS A 6 12.80 -10.89 2.14
C CYS A 6 12.90 -11.89 3.28
N GLN A 7 12.46 -11.45 4.46
CA GLN A 7 12.32 -12.29 5.64
C GLN A 7 10.88 -12.80 5.67
N ILE A 8 10.69 -14.10 5.46
CA ILE A 8 9.38 -14.75 5.52
C ILE A 8 9.19 -15.35 6.91
N SER A 9 8.02 -15.11 7.52
CA SER A 9 7.66 -15.66 8.82
C SER A 9 6.19 -16.07 8.87
N VAL A 10 5.86 -16.99 9.77
CA VAL A 10 4.48 -17.32 10.11
C VAL A 10 3.98 -16.33 11.15
N ALA A 11 2.77 -15.81 10.96
CA ALA A 11 2.14 -14.87 11.86
C ALA A 11 1.00 -15.56 12.63
N ASN A 12 1.15 -15.68 13.96
CA ASN A 12 0.09 -16.19 14.83
C ASN A 12 -0.89 -15.06 15.15
N LEU A 13 -1.94 -14.92 14.32
CA LEU A 13 -2.91 -13.82 14.39
C LEU A 13 -4.28 -14.30 14.85
N THR A 14 -4.94 -13.46 15.66
CA THR A 14 -6.36 -13.56 15.98
C THR A 14 -7.05 -12.27 15.58
N GLU A 15 -8.39 -12.28 15.54
CA GLU A 15 -9.17 -11.08 15.23
C GLU A 15 -8.85 -9.92 16.19
N GLN A 16 -8.68 -10.22 17.48
CA GLN A 16 -8.35 -9.22 18.50
C GLN A 16 -6.92 -8.69 18.37
N SER A 17 -5.97 -9.49 17.87
CA SER A 17 -4.57 -9.08 17.79
C SER A 17 -4.18 -8.41 16.48
N LEU A 18 -5.04 -8.44 15.45
CA LEU A 18 -4.70 -7.96 14.11
C LEU A 18 -4.21 -6.50 14.09
N LYS A 19 -4.97 -5.57 14.69
CA LYS A 19 -4.62 -4.14 14.67
C LYS A 19 -3.31 -3.87 15.43
N ASP A 20 -3.16 -4.45 16.61
CA ASP A 20 -1.94 -4.30 17.42
C ASP A 20 -0.73 -4.89 16.73
N TRP A 21 -0.89 -6.04 16.10
CA TRP A 21 0.17 -6.67 15.34
C TRP A 21 0.59 -5.83 14.14
N LEU A 22 -0.37 -5.29 13.38
CA LEU A 22 -0.08 -4.40 12.25
C LEU A 22 0.63 -3.13 12.71
N LYS A 23 0.22 -2.55 13.84
CA LYS A 23 0.91 -1.41 14.48
C LYS A 23 2.38 -1.74 14.77
N GLN A 24 2.67 -2.91 15.33
CA GLN A 24 4.04 -3.35 15.60
C GLN A 24 4.87 -3.51 14.32
N GLN A 25 4.26 -3.92 13.20
CA GLN A 25 4.97 -4.01 11.91
C GLN A 25 5.15 -2.64 11.25
N ALA A 26 4.21 -1.73 11.44
CA ALA A 26 4.27 -0.37 10.90
C ALA A 26 5.34 0.50 11.56
N GLN A 27 5.60 0.25 12.85
CA GLN A 27 6.53 1.04 13.66
C GLN A 27 7.61 0.16 14.26
N ASN A 28 8.83 0.32 13.77
CA ASN A 28 10.02 -0.25 14.38
C ASN A 28 11.02 0.87 14.72
N GLN A 29 12.04 0.59 15.54
CA GLN A 29 13.10 1.55 15.85
C GLN A 29 13.87 2.00 14.60
N ASN A 30 13.88 1.19 13.54
CA ASN A 30 14.69 1.44 12.34
C ASN A 30 13.92 1.96 11.12
N TYR A 31 12.58 1.87 11.13
CA TYR A 31 11.75 2.23 9.98
C TYR A 31 10.30 2.47 10.40
N GLN A 32 9.60 3.23 9.56
CA GLN A 32 8.18 3.54 9.72
C GLN A 32 7.47 3.40 8.38
N PHE A 33 6.28 2.82 8.42
CA PHE A 33 5.43 2.58 7.26
C PHE A 33 4.07 3.27 7.46
N PRO A 34 3.84 4.43 6.83
CA PRO A 34 2.64 5.24 7.10
C PRO A 34 1.37 4.68 6.47
N TYR A 35 1.47 3.84 5.43
CA TYR A 35 0.32 3.44 4.63
C TYR A 35 -0.07 1.98 4.87
N LEU A 36 -1.39 1.73 4.87
CA LEU A 36 -1.97 0.40 4.84
C LEU A 36 -2.87 0.26 3.60
N LEU A 37 -2.68 -0.83 2.85
CA LEU A 37 -3.56 -1.28 1.79
C LEU A 37 -3.89 -2.76 1.99
N ALA A 38 -5.13 -3.05 2.35
CA ALA A 38 -5.64 -4.40 2.52
C ALA A 38 -6.69 -4.76 1.46
N HIS A 39 -6.68 -6.02 1.06
CA HIS A 39 -7.70 -6.64 0.23
C HIS A 39 -8.46 -7.63 1.09
N ALA A 40 -9.77 -7.45 1.13
CA ALA A 40 -10.70 -8.33 1.79
C ALA A 40 -11.76 -8.84 0.79
N GLU A 41 -12.48 -9.88 1.17
CA GLU A 41 -13.58 -10.44 0.37
C GLU A 41 -14.65 -9.40 0.00
N ASP A 42 -14.83 -8.39 0.85
CA ASP A 42 -15.81 -7.31 0.72
C ASP A 42 -15.22 -5.99 0.19
N GLY A 43 -13.94 -5.98 -0.23
CA GLY A 43 -13.35 -4.87 -0.97
C GLY A 43 -11.96 -4.45 -0.48
N VAL A 44 -11.60 -3.21 -0.80
CA VAL A 44 -10.30 -2.61 -0.48
C VAL A 44 -10.40 -1.74 0.75
N ILE A 45 -9.41 -1.88 1.64
CA ILE A 45 -9.30 -1.12 2.88
C ILE A 45 -8.02 -0.30 2.83
N TRP A 46 -8.17 1.01 2.90
CA TRP A 46 -7.06 1.94 3.08
C TRP A 46 -6.93 2.32 4.55
N GLY A 47 -5.69 2.50 4.99
CA GLY A 47 -5.40 3.04 6.31
C GLY A 47 -4.12 3.87 6.33
N HIS A 48 -4.00 4.65 7.39
CA HIS A 48 -2.85 5.48 7.69
C HIS A 48 -2.42 5.23 9.13
N PHE A 49 -1.13 5.01 9.34
CA PHE A 49 -0.52 5.00 10.67
C PHE A 49 -0.03 6.40 11.00
N ASP A 50 -0.53 6.96 12.10
CA ASP A 50 0.07 8.15 12.68
C ASP A 50 1.47 7.83 13.21
N ILE A 51 2.47 8.60 12.78
CA ILE A 51 3.88 8.31 13.03
C ILE A 51 4.22 8.42 14.53
N ASP A 52 3.59 9.35 15.25
CA ASP A 52 3.91 9.64 16.65
C ASP A 52 3.20 8.68 17.61
N SER A 53 1.91 8.43 17.39
CA SER A 53 1.08 7.60 18.28
C SER A 53 1.01 6.12 17.86
N GLY A 54 1.31 5.82 16.58
CA GLY A 54 1.11 4.50 15.99
C GLY A 54 -0.35 4.11 15.82
N THR A 55 -1.25 5.08 15.91
CA THR A 55 -2.68 4.83 15.76
C THR A 55 -2.97 4.56 14.28
N LEU A 56 -3.62 3.42 14.01
CA LEU A 56 -4.15 3.12 12.69
C LEU A 56 -5.52 3.78 12.53
N THR A 57 -5.64 4.69 11.57
CA THR A 57 -6.92 5.22 11.11
C THR A 57 -7.25 4.63 9.75
N THR A 58 -8.48 4.18 9.55
CA THR A 58 -8.95 3.56 8.30
C THR A 58 -9.90 4.47 7.54
N ALA A 59 -10.01 4.27 6.22
CA ALA A 59 -10.96 4.98 5.37
C ALA A 59 -12.41 4.90 5.88
N ARG A 60 -12.81 3.76 6.47
CA ARG A 60 -14.15 3.57 7.05
C ARG A 60 -14.41 4.50 8.24
N GLU A 61 -13.40 4.71 9.09
CA GLU A 61 -13.53 5.59 10.26
C GLU A 61 -13.64 7.07 9.84
N VAL A 62 -12.97 7.46 8.75
CA VAL A 62 -12.98 8.85 8.24
C VAL A 62 -14.22 9.17 7.39
N PHE A 63 -14.74 8.19 6.66
CA PHE A 63 -15.94 8.32 5.80
C PHE A 63 -16.97 7.24 6.13
N PRO A 64 -17.60 7.27 7.32
CA PRO A 64 -18.57 6.25 7.75
C PRO A 64 -19.79 6.17 6.83
N GLU A 65 -20.12 7.23 6.10
CA GLU A 65 -21.21 7.29 5.14
C GLU A 65 -20.97 6.47 3.87
N CYS A 66 -19.72 6.10 3.57
CA CYS A 66 -19.34 5.39 2.33
C CYS A 66 -19.39 3.87 2.44
N ASN A 67 -19.74 3.31 3.62
CA ASN A 67 -19.83 1.87 3.88
C ASN A 67 -18.59 1.07 3.41
N PHE A 68 -17.40 1.61 3.63
CA PHE A 68 -16.15 0.90 3.33
C PHE A 68 -16.00 -0.37 4.18
N PRO A 69 -15.31 -1.40 3.66
CA PRO A 69 -15.10 -2.64 4.39
C PRO A 69 -14.34 -2.42 5.71
N GLU A 70 -14.62 -3.29 6.67
CA GLU A 70 -13.91 -3.31 7.95
C GLU A 70 -12.62 -4.11 7.85
N LEU A 71 -11.57 -3.65 8.52
CA LEU A 71 -10.37 -4.45 8.70
C LEU A 71 -10.65 -5.58 9.70
N ARG A 72 -10.92 -6.78 9.16
CA ARG A 72 -11.20 -7.99 9.94
C ARG A 72 -10.41 -9.17 9.41
N LEU A 73 -9.85 -9.97 10.30
CA LEU A 73 -9.05 -11.13 9.92
C LEU A 73 -9.86 -12.13 9.11
N LYS A 74 -11.14 -12.34 9.46
CA LYS A 74 -12.02 -13.31 8.79
C LYS A 74 -12.29 -13.05 7.30
N THR A 75 -12.24 -11.80 6.84
CA THR A 75 -12.46 -11.45 5.42
C THR A 75 -11.16 -11.06 4.73
N LEU A 76 -10.05 -10.91 5.47
CA LEU A 76 -8.78 -10.45 4.94
C LEU A 76 -8.16 -11.52 4.03
N GLN A 77 -7.74 -11.12 2.84
CA GLN A 77 -6.97 -11.96 1.92
C GLN A 77 -5.48 -11.63 2.00
N GLN A 78 -5.17 -10.33 1.98
CA GLN A 78 -3.81 -9.81 2.14
C GLN A 78 -3.83 -8.38 2.69
N CYS A 79 -2.77 -8.00 3.39
CA CYS A 79 -2.55 -6.65 3.91
C CYS A 79 -1.12 -6.22 3.64
N ARG A 80 -0.95 -5.04 3.04
CA ARG A 80 0.35 -4.40 2.83
C ARG A 80 0.45 -3.18 3.72
N VAL A 81 1.50 -3.12 4.51
CA VAL A 81 1.89 -1.95 5.30
C VAL A 81 3.20 -1.45 4.70
N PHE A 82 3.22 -0.21 4.19
CA PHE A 82 4.31 0.21 3.31
C PHE A 82 4.68 1.69 3.45
N GLY A 83 5.89 2.00 2.96
CA GLY A 83 6.46 3.34 2.92
C GLY A 83 7.77 3.35 2.13
N GLU A 84 8.43 4.51 2.10
CA GLU A 84 9.71 4.65 1.39
C GLU A 84 10.77 3.69 1.94
N ALA A 85 10.77 3.48 3.26
CA ALA A 85 11.69 2.60 3.97
C ALA A 85 11.50 1.10 3.65
N GLY A 86 10.36 0.68 3.08
CA GLY A 86 10.10 -0.74 2.85
C GLY A 86 8.62 -1.10 2.72
N GLU A 87 8.36 -2.41 2.72
CA GLU A 87 7.02 -2.97 2.73
C GLU A 87 7.00 -4.22 3.61
N PHE A 88 5.94 -4.31 4.39
CA PHE A 88 5.50 -5.52 5.05
C PHE A 88 4.22 -6.05 4.36
N LEU A 89 4.26 -7.29 3.89
CA LEU A 89 3.12 -7.99 3.29
C LEU A 89 2.68 -9.12 4.22
N LEU A 90 1.42 -9.14 4.60
CA LEU A 90 0.71 -10.23 5.28
C LEU A 90 -0.26 -10.88 4.28
N TRP A 91 -0.29 -12.20 4.20
CA TRP A 91 -1.25 -12.93 3.35
C TRP A 91 -1.63 -14.28 3.95
N ASN A 92 -2.81 -14.76 3.61
CA ASN A 92 -3.24 -16.10 3.98
C ASN A 92 -2.81 -17.11 2.90
N SER A 93 -2.21 -18.22 3.33
CA SER A 93 -1.81 -19.33 2.47
C SER A 93 -2.38 -20.62 3.04
N ASN A 94 -3.52 -21.07 2.51
CA ASN A 94 -4.21 -22.30 2.93
C ASN A 94 -4.53 -22.34 4.44
N GLY A 95 -5.03 -21.23 4.99
CA GLY A 95 -5.39 -21.12 6.41
C GLY A 95 -4.24 -20.67 7.31
N GLU A 96 -3.00 -20.63 6.80
CA GLU A 96 -1.84 -20.13 7.54
C GLU A 96 -1.53 -18.68 7.14
N TRP A 97 -1.48 -17.80 8.13
CA TRP A 97 -1.04 -16.42 7.92
C TRP A 97 0.48 -16.36 7.80
N ARG A 98 0.95 -15.86 6.67
CA ARG A 98 2.36 -15.64 6.37
C ARG A 98 2.64 -14.19 6.18
N SER A 99 3.87 -13.81 6.48
CA SER A 99 4.30 -12.44 6.31
C SER A 99 5.69 -12.34 5.70
N ARG A 100 5.97 -11.17 5.12
CA ARG A 100 7.19 -10.86 4.40
C ARG A 100 7.56 -9.41 4.61
N LEU A 101 8.78 -9.16 5.08
CA LEU A 101 9.37 -7.83 5.15
C LEU A 101 10.39 -7.62 4.02
N ILE A 102 10.32 -6.47 3.35
CA ILE A 102 11.31 -5.94 2.42
C ILE A 102 11.75 -4.58 2.95
N LEU A 103 13.06 -4.38 3.14
CA LEU A 103 13.63 -3.10 3.55
C LEU A 103 14.37 -2.43 2.40
N GLN A 104 14.14 -1.14 2.22
CA GLN A 104 14.81 -0.35 1.18
C GLN A 104 16.33 -0.33 1.37
N SER A 105 16.84 -0.38 2.61
CA SER A 105 18.27 -0.47 2.88
C SER A 105 18.90 -1.71 2.26
N LYS A 106 18.25 -2.87 2.38
CA LYS A 106 18.75 -4.14 1.79
C LYS A 106 18.62 -4.14 0.27
N VAL A 107 17.52 -3.59 -0.26
CA VAL A 107 17.32 -3.41 -1.70
C VAL A 107 18.44 -2.54 -2.29
N SER A 108 18.74 -1.39 -1.69
CA SER A 108 19.77 -0.48 -2.17
C SER A 108 21.15 -1.14 -2.23
N GLU A 109 21.49 -1.97 -1.24
CA GLU A 109 22.74 -2.74 -1.22
C GLU A 109 22.85 -3.69 -2.42
N LEU A 110 21.79 -4.45 -2.70
CA LEU A 110 21.78 -5.44 -3.78
C LEU A 110 21.80 -4.80 -5.18
N ILE A 111 21.13 -3.65 -5.34
CA ILE A 111 21.20 -2.87 -6.58
C ILE A 111 22.63 -2.32 -6.78
N ALA A 112 23.26 -1.80 -5.72
CA ALA A 112 24.62 -1.28 -5.79
C ALA A 112 25.67 -2.37 -6.10
N GLN A 113 25.37 -3.62 -5.74
CA GLN A 113 26.17 -4.80 -6.07
C GLN A 113 25.80 -5.42 -7.43
N GLU A 114 24.92 -4.78 -8.21
CA GLU A 114 24.42 -5.25 -9.51
C GLU A 114 23.80 -6.66 -9.47
N GLN A 115 23.32 -7.11 -8.31
CA GLN A 115 22.71 -8.43 -8.14
C GLN A 115 21.26 -8.46 -8.62
N ILE A 116 20.59 -7.31 -8.57
CA ILE A 116 19.20 -7.13 -9.00
C ILE A 116 19.03 -5.79 -9.72
N GLY A 117 18.05 -5.71 -10.61
CA GLY A 117 17.57 -4.49 -11.22
C GLY A 117 16.27 -3.98 -10.56
N LEU A 118 15.93 -2.72 -10.85
CA LEU A 118 14.73 -2.03 -10.37
C LEU A 118 13.99 -1.38 -11.55
N ILE A 119 12.67 -1.56 -11.58
CA ILE A 119 11.75 -0.84 -12.46
C ILE A 119 10.73 -0.11 -11.56
N PRO A 120 10.79 1.24 -11.48
CA PRO A 120 9.75 2.02 -10.83
C PRO A 120 8.52 2.12 -11.74
N GLU A 121 7.34 1.89 -11.19
CA GLU A 121 6.06 1.94 -11.90
C GLU A 121 5.05 2.78 -11.10
N PRO A 122 4.70 4.00 -11.57
CA PRO A 122 3.62 4.78 -10.99
C PRO A 122 2.26 4.28 -11.51
N GLN A 123 1.45 3.66 -10.65
CA GLN A 123 0.12 3.17 -11.00
C GLN A 123 -0.96 4.21 -10.74
N ILE A 124 -1.86 4.41 -11.70
CA ILE A 124 -2.96 5.38 -11.57
C ILE A 124 -4.04 4.83 -10.63
N LEU A 125 -4.34 5.58 -9.56
CA LEU A 125 -5.54 5.35 -8.76
C LEU A 125 -6.72 6.13 -9.36
N TRP A 126 -7.87 5.46 -9.43
CA TRP A 126 -9.07 5.98 -10.10
C TRP A 126 -9.77 7.04 -9.27
N GLY A 127 -10.11 8.17 -9.89
CA GLY A 127 -10.64 9.32 -9.19
C GLY A 127 -10.38 10.61 -9.93
N THR A 128 -11.43 11.21 -10.48
CA THR A 128 -11.36 12.50 -11.18
C THR A 128 -11.87 13.65 -10.31
N HIS A 129 -12.41 13.35 -9.13
CA HIS A 129 -12.80 14.32 -8.12
C HIS A 129 -12.35 13.82 -6.74
N GLY A 130 -12.08 14.76 -5.83
CA GLY A 130 -11.67 14.47 -4.45
C GLY A 130 -12.46 15.30 -3.43
N LYS A 131 -12.72 14.69 -2.27
CA LYS A 131 -13.17 15.38 -1.05
C LYS A 131 -12.24 15.01 0.09
N THR A 132 -11.47 15.97 0.58
CA THR A 132 -10.57 15.77 1.73
C THR A 132 -11.37 15.71 3.05
N ASN A 133 -10.96 14.81 3.93
CA ASN A 133 -11.32 14.80 5.35
C ASN A 133 -10.13 14.25 6.15
N SER A 134 -9.66 15.00 7.15
CA SER A 134 -8.43 14.67 7.88
C SER A 134 -7.24 14.44 6.91
N ASN A 135 -6.52 13.34 7.05
CA ASN A 135 -5.40 12.92 6.20
C ASN A 135 -5.83 11.99 5.04
N PHE A 136 -7.13 11.97 4.69
CA PHE A 136 -7.64 11.16 3.60
C PHE A 136 -8.34 12.03 2.55
N THR A 137 -8.33 11.54 1.31
CA THR A 137 -9.15 12.07 0.23
C THR A 137 -10.07 10.99 -0.29
N LEU A 138 -11.38 11.23 -0.22
CA LEU A 138 -12.38 10.43 -0.90
C LEU A 138 -12.36 10.74 -2.39
N LEU A 139 -11.88 9.79 -3.19
CA LEU A 139 -11.84 9.88 -4.63
C LEU A 139 -13.12 9.29 -5.23
N SER A 140 -13.61 9.91 -6.30
CA SER A 140 -14.73 9.41 -7.08
C SER A 140 -14.46 9.52 -8.58
N ASP A 141 -14.88 8.51 -9.34
CA ASP A 141 -14.66 8.41 -10.79
C ASP A 141 -15.99 8.26 -11.55
N GLY A 142 -16.21 9.16 -12.51
CA GLY A 142 -17.36 9.13 -13.41
C GLY A 142 -18.74 9.22 -12.76
N SER A 143 -19.77 8.93 -13.55
CA SER A 143 -21.18 8.95 -13.11
C SER A 143 -21.61 7.69 -12.36
N GLN A 144 -20.80 6.62 -12.39
CA GLN A 144 -21.11 5.35 -11.72
C GLN A 144 -20.83 5.37 -10.22
N GLY A 145 -20.21 6.42 -9.70
CA GLY A 145 -20.07 6.63 -8.26
C GLY A 145 -19.11 5.62 -7.59
N LEU A 146 -18.16 5.05 -8.33
CA LEU A 146 -17.06 4.29 -7.74
C LEU A 146 -16.28 5.22 -6.82
N LYS A 147 -16.13 4.79 -5.56
CA LYS A 147 -15.50 5.58 -4.50
C LYS A 147 -14.46 4.75 -3.78
N HIS A 148 -13.34 5.38 -3.44
CA HIS A 148 -12.39 4.86 -2.46
C HIS A 148 -11.69 6.05 -1.78
N ALA A 149 -11.29 5.89 -0.53
CA ALA A 149 -10.61 6.96 0.20
C ALA A 149 -9.14 6.61 0.43
N VAL A 150 -8.25 7.37 -0.19
CA VAL A 150 -6.79 7.18 -0.09
C VAL A 150 -6.23 8.00 1.08
N PRO A 151 -5.21 7.50 1.80
CA PRO A 151 -4.65 8.14 2.99
C PRO A 151 -3.62 9.24 2.64
N ILE A 152 -3.99 10.14 1.73
CA ILE A 152 -3.23 11.35 1.40
C ILE A 152 -4.18 12.53 1.21
N ASP A 153 -3.71 13.74 1.53
CA ASP A 153 -4.43 14.98 1.26
C ASP A 153 -4.14 15.49 -0.17
N ILE A 154 -5.22 15.61 -0.95
CA ILE A 154 -5.19 16.04 -2.34
C ILE A 154 -6.09 17.26 -2.48
N GLU A 155 -5.44 18.42 -2.59
CA GLU A 155 -6.12 19.69 -2.82
C GLU A 155 -6.92 19.66 -4.12
N GLU A 156 -8.03 20.42 -4.15
CA GLU A 156 -8.91 20.54 -5.31
C GLU A 156 -8.16 20.99 -6.58
N SER A 157 -7.07 21.74 -6.42
CA SER A 157 -6.20 22.21 -7.51
C SER A 157 -5.51 21.10 -8.33
N TYR A 158 -5.45 19.87 -7.80
CA TYR A 158 -4.91 18.71 -8.51
C TYR A 158 -5.94 18.06 -9.46
N PHE A 159 -7.23 18.36 -9.28
CA PHE A 159 -8.29 17.86 -10.15
C PHE A 159 -8.60 18.85 -11.26
N SER A 160 -9.07 18.33 -12.39
CA SER A 160 -9.43 19.22 -13.50
C SER A 160 -10.73 19.95 -13.19
N GLN A 161 -10.68 21.28 -13.28
CA GLN A 161 -11.89 22.12 -13.22
C GLN A 161 -12.72 22.01 -14.51
N ASP A 162 -12.07 21.56 -15.59
CA ASP A 162 -12.73 21.21 -16.84
C ASP A 162 -13.28 19.79 -16.76
N LYS A 163 -14.61 19.66 -16.62
CA LYS A 163 -15.31 18.37 -16.51
C LYS A 163 -15.13 17.46 -17.73
N THR A 164 -14.61 17.98 -18.85
CA THR A 164 -14.30 17.18 -20.04
C THR A 164 -12.92 16.53 -19.96
N LYS A 165 -12.05 16.98 -19.05
CA LYS A 165 -10.71 16.43 -18.83
C LYS A 165 -10.73 15.47 -17.64
N LEU A 166 -10.71 14.17 -17.95
CA LEU A 166 -10.68 13.09 -16.96
C LEU A 166 -9.26 12.85 -16.43
N TYR A 167 -8.69 13.88 -15.79
CA TYR A 167 -7.38 13.76 -15.14
C TYR A 167 -7.51 13.02 -13.81
N ARG A 168 -6.57 12.12 -13.55
CA ARG A 168 -6.46 11.35 -12.30
C ARG A 168 -5.14 11.73 -11.64
N PRO A 169 -5.13 12.49 -10.54
CA PRO A 169 -3.89 13.00 -9.96
C PRO A 169 -3.11 11.97 -9.14
N VAL A 170 -3.74 10.86 -8.76
CA VAL A 170 -3.18 9.99 -7.72
C VAL A 170 -2.37 8.85 -8.32
N ARG A 171 -1.17 8.63 -7.78
CA ARG A 171 -0.27 7.53 -8.12
C ARG A 171 0.00 6.67 -6.89
N LEU A 172 -0.11 5.36 -7.06
CA LEU A 172 0.48 4.37 -6.17
C LEU A 172 1.84 3.97 -6.76
N GLU A 173 2.91 4.31 -6.06
CA GLU A 173 4.26 4.00 -6.50
C GLU A 173 4.58 2.54 -6.19
N VAL A 174 4.92 1.77 -7.22
CA VAL A 174 5.29 0.36 -7.13
C VAL A 174 6.72 0.21 -7.64
N ASN A 175 7.52 -0.58 -6.93
CA ASN A 175 8.85 -0.98 -7.40
C ASN A 175 8.84 -2.46 -7.74
N HIS A 176 9.24 -2.79 -8.97
CA HIS A 176 9.46 -4.16 -9.42
C HIS A 176 10.95 -4.46 -9.43
N TYR A 177 11.33 -5.55 -8.76
CA TYR A 177 12.71 -6.00 -8.71
C TYR A 177 12.88 -7.24 -9.58
N PHE A 178 13.93 -7.22 -10.39
CA PHE A 178 14.17 -8.28 -11.37
C PHE A 178 15.62 -8.75 -11.37
N CYS A 179 15.85 -9.95 -11.87
CA CYS A 179 17.17 -10.49 -12.15
C CYS A 179 17.13 -11.26 -13.46
N TYR A 180 18.30 -11.52 -14.04
CA TYR A 180 18.44 -12.36 -15.22
C TYR A 180 18.64 -13.81 -14.79
N ASP A 181 17.97 -14.74 -15.48
CA ASP A 181 18.28 -16.17 -15.36
C ASP A 181 19.51 -16.57 -16.20
N SER A 182 19.87 -17.86 -16.16
CA SER A 182 21.01 -18.40 -16.91
C SER A 182 20.92 -18.23 -18.42
N ASP A 183 19.71 -18.04 -18.95
CA ASP A 183 19.44 -17.86 -20.38
C ASP A 183 19.40 -16.38 -20.77
N GLY A 184 19.63 -15.47 -19.82
CA GLY A 184 19.61 -14.03 -20.03
C GLY A 184 18.20 -13.44 -20.07
N VAL A 185 17.19 -14.12 -19.54
CA VAL A 185 15.81 -13.60 -19.45
C VAL A 185 15.62 -12.85 -18.15
N ALA A 186 15.19 -11.58 -18.23
CA ALA A 186 14.81 -10.80 -17.06
C ALA A 186 13.48 -11.29 -16.47
N ARG A 187 13.45 -11.55 -15.16
CA ARG A 187 12.23 -11.95 -14.44
C ARG A 187 12.00 -11.04 -13.23
N ILE A 188 10.83 -10.41 -13.18
CA ILE A 188 10.35 -9.76 -11.96
C ILE A 188 10.01 -10.86 -10.96
N PHE A 189 10.79 -10.94 -9.88
CA PHE A 189 10.59 -11.96 -8.87
C PHE A 189 9.89 -11.42 -7.63
N ILE A 190 9.87 -10.09 -7.45
CA ILE A 190 9.21 -9.44 -6.32
C ILE A 190 8.83 -8.00 -6.65
N SER A 191 7.77 -7.52 -6.01
CA SER A 191 7.33 -6.14 -6.10
C SER A 191 6.84 -5.65 -4.76
N ARG A 192 7.03 -4.36 -4.50
CA ARG A 192 6.59 -3.69 -3.28
C ARG A 192 5.90 -2.38 -3.58
N LEU A 193 4.97 -2.00 -2.71
CA LEU A 193 4.43 -0.65 -2.64
C LEU A 193 5.45 0.27 -1.96
N VAL A 194 5.50 1.51 -2.40
CA VAL A 194 6.50 2.50 -1.96
C VAL A 194 5.82 3.69 -1.31
N SER A 195 4.93 4.37 -2.01
CA SER A 195 4.25 5.56 -1.51
C SER A 195 3.01 5.90 -2.33
N LEU A 196 2.26 6.87 -1.84
CA LEU A 196 1.18 7.52 -2.57
C LEU A 196 1.66 8.92 -2.96
N LYS A 197 1.49 9.29 -4.23
CA LYS A 197 1.86 10.61 -4.75
C LYS A 197 0.68 11.27 -5.43
N LYS A 198 0.71 12.60 -5.43
CA LYS A 198 -0.16 13.47 -6.23
C LYS A 198 0.67 14.09 -7.35
N GLU A 199 0.18 13.95 -8.57
CA GLU A 199 0.76 14.52 -9.78
C GLU A 199 -0.13 15.70 -10.22
N LYS A 200 0.50 16.83 -10.54
CA LYS A 200 -0.22 18.00 -11.06
C LYS A 200 -0.56 17.79 -12.53
N ILE A 201 -1.68 18.39 -12.95
CA ILE A 201 -2.06 18.54 -14.36
C ILE A 201 -0.98 19.28 -15.13
#